data_AF-A0A179H2Z8-F1
#
_entry.id   AF-A0A179H2Z8-F1
#
_cell.length_a   1.000
_cell.length_b   1.000
_cell.length_c   1.000
_cell.angle_alpha   90.00
_cell.angle_beta   90.00
_cell.angle_gamma   90.00
#
_symmetry.space_group_name_H-M   'P 1'
#
loop_
_entity.id
_entity.type
_entity.pdbx_description
1 polymer ?
#
loop_
_entity_poly.entity_id
_entity_poly.type
_entity_poly.pdbx_seq_one_letter_code
_entity_poly.pdbx_strand_id
1 'polypeptide(L)'
;MLLDPDDEELLLIRNRAPSPIQLIGGARGDAHHGFARPLSNDEQYLFDFYFDYVIMYGYQACHHKEDATAFAAAMRTVWVPFAMTEPSLMAAIFHVACRNYASITDNTNTTKFTLQKLQYRQMCLNMAMEAIASEEIATDATISLALLMASESYFEGDVEAFCAHGRGIIKMVAGRGGLKSLGLYGFLRKLVGWSIYNPKNYIVLGPEEQD
;
A
#
# COMPACT_ATOMS: atom_id res chain seq x y z
N MET A 1 -20.95 43.27 -46.18
CA MET A 1 -20.65 43.02 -44.76
C MET A 1 -19.59 41.93 -44.77
N LEU A 2 -18.33 42.34 -44.72
CA LEU A 2 -17.16 41.45 -44.72
C LEU A 2 -17.04 40.86 -43.31
N LEU A 3 -16.90 39.54 -43.20
CA LEU A 3 -16.60 38.86 -41.94
C LEU A 3 -15.20 39.28 -41.47
N ASP A 4 -15.06 39.45 -40.16
CA ASP A 4 -13.82 39.84 -39.48
C ASP A 4 -12.78 38.72 -39.63
N PRO A 5 -11.54 38.97 -40.05
CA PRO A 5 -10.51 37.93 -40.21
C PRO A 5 -10.24 37.10 -38.94
N ASP A 6 -10.57 37.62 -37.76
CA ASP A 6 -10.44 36.89 -36.48
C ASP A 6 -11.53 35.81 -36.29
N ASP A 7 -12.69 35.92 -36.93
CA ASP A 7 -13.78 34.94 -36.84
C ASP A 7 -13.49 33.66 -37.67
N GLU A 8 -12.69 33.78 -38.73
CA GLU A 8 -12.28 32.64 -39.57
C GLU A 8 -11.23 31.76 -38.86
N GLU A 9 -10.34 32.38 -38.06
CA GLU A 9 -9.33 31.67 -37.27
C GLU A 9 -9.97 30.90 -36.09
N LEU A 10 -11.01 31.47 -35.46
CA LEU A 10 -11.77 30.82 -34.39
C LEU A 10 -12.55 29.57 -34.87
N LEU A 11 -13.06 29.58 -36.10
CA LEU A 11 -13.74 28.43 -36.70
C LEU A 11 -12.77 27.30 -37.10
N LEU A 12 -11.53 27.65 -37.46
CA LEU A 12 -10.47 26.67 -37.76
C LEU A 12 -9.92 25.99 -36.50
N ILE A 13 -9.85 26.70 -35.37
CA ILE A 13 -9.44 26.11 -34.08
C ILE A 13 -10.47 25.11 -33.56
N ARG A 14 -11.77 25.37 -33.78
CA ARG A 14 -12.87 24.49 -33.34
C ARG A 14 -13.01 23.19 -34.14
N ASN A 15 -12.47 23.14 -35.36
CA ASN A 15 -12.57 21.98 -36.26
C ASN A 15 -11.28 21.14 -36.33
N ARG A 16 -10.27 21.41 -35.50
CA ARG A 16 -9.12 20.51 -35.35
C ARG A 16 -9.49 19.35 -34.44
N ALA A 17 -9.39 18.12 -34.97
CA ALA A 17 -9.35 16.93 -34.14
C ALA A 17 -8.26 17.11 -33.06
N PRO A 18 -8.55 16.79 -31.79
CA PRO A 18 -7.61 17.02 -30.70
C PRO A 18 -6.31 16.26 -30.96
N SER A 19 -5.17 16.91 -30.71
CA SER A 19 -3.88 16.25 -30.84
C SER A 19 -3.78 15.11 -29.81
N PRO A 20 -3.01 14.03 -30.06
CA PRO A 20 -2.88 12.91 -29.14
C PRO A 20 -2.48 13.32 -27.71
N ILE A 21 -1.82 14.46 -27.53
CA ILE A 21 -1.40 14.99 -26.23
C ILE A 21 -2.59 15.55 -25.42
N GLN A 22 -3.64 16.05 -26.07
CA GLN A 22 -4.85 16.55 -25.41
C GLN A 22 -5.79 15.42 -24.97
N LEU A 23 -5.70 14.25 -25.61
CA LEU A 23 -6.44 13.05 -25.18
C LEU A 23 -5.91 12.47 -23.85
N ILE A 24 -4.66 12.74 -23.51
CA ILE A 24 -4.02 12.23 -22.28
C ILE A 24 -4.42 13.07 -21.05
N GLY A 25 -4.82 14.33 -21.25
CA GLY A 25 -5.28 15.21 -20.17
C GLY A 25 -6.70 14.93 -19.68
N GLY A 26 -7.58 14.41 -20.56
CA GLY A 26 -8.98 14.10 -20.24
C GLY A 26 -9.20 12.76 -19.52
N ALA A 27 -8.22 11.85 -19.57
CA ALA A 27 -8.31 10.52 -18.96
C ALA A 27 -8.03 10.49 -17.44
N ARG A 28 -7.70 11.64 -16.81
CA ARG A 28 -7.52 11.72 -15.35
C ARG A 28 -8.86 11.66 -14.59
N GLY A 29 -9.99 11.88 -15.26
CA GLY A 29 -11.33 11.85 -14.65
C GLY A 29 -11.92 10.45 -14.47
N ASP A 30 -11.42 9.45 -15.20
CA ASP A 30 -12.01 8.10 -15.25
C ASP A 30 -11.14 7.03 -14.54
N ALA A 31 -10.10 7.45 -13.81
CA ALA A 31 -9.15 6.58 -13.11
C ALA A 31 -9.74 5.87 -11.86
N HIS A 32 -11.05 5.98 -11.63
CA HIS A 32 -11.75 5.44 -10.46
C HIS A 32 -12.09 3.94 -10.54
N HIS A 33 -11.63 3.20 -11.57
CA HIS A 33 -12.05 1.82 -11.76
C HIS A 33 -11.31 0.77 -10.90
N GLY A 34 -10.39 1.18 -10.01
CA GLY A 34 -9.60 0.23 -9.19
C GLY A 34 -9.47 0.52 -7.70
N PHE A 35 -9.78 1.73 -7.23
CA PHE A 35 -9.62 2.09 -5.81
C PHE A 35 -10.94 1.92 -5.04
N ALA A 36 -10.85 1.45 -3.79
CA ALA A 36 -12.00 1.27 -2.91
C ALA A 36 -12.74 2.58 -2.62
N ARG A 37 -12.06 3.73 -2.81
CA ARG A 37 -12.63 5.06 -2.74
C ARG A 37 -11.86 6.05 -3.62
N PRO A 38 -12.45 7.21 -3.95
CA PRO A 38 -11.72 8.32 -4.55
C PRO A 38 -10.52 8.75 -3.70
N LEU A 39 -9.43 9.13 -4.38
CA LEU A 39 -8.23 9.67 -3.76
C LEU A 39 -8.25 11.19 -3.79
N SER A 40 -7.76 11.82 -2.72
CA SER A 40 -7.36 13.24 -2.75
C SER A 40 -6.10 13.46 -3.59
N ASN A 41 -5.77 14.70 -3.93
CA ASN A 41 -4.54 15.03 -4.65
C ASN A 41 -3.27 14.57 -3.89
N ASP A 42 -3.28 14.72 -2.56
CA ASP A 42 -2.17 14.26 -1.71
C ASP A 42 -2.06 12.74 -1.70
N GLU A 43 -3.18 12.04 -1.69
CA GLU A 43 -3.20 10.58 -1.75
C GLU A 43 -2.80 10.05 -3.11
N GLN A 44 -3.19 10.70 -4.21
CA GLN A 44 -2.70 10.34 -5.54
C GLN A 44 -1.18 10.50 -5.60
N TYR A 45 -0.65 11.62 -5.10
CA TYR A 45 0.80 11.85 -5.03
C TYR A 45 1.53 10.79 -4.18
N LEU A 46 0.99 10.48 -2.99
CA LEU A 46 1.57 9.45 -2.11
C LEU A 46 1.47 8.05 -2.71
N PHE A 47 0.41 7.76 -3.46
CA PHE A 47 0.25 6.48 -4.16
C PHE A 47 1.30 6.33 -5.27
N ASP A 48 1.49 7.35 -6.10
CA ASP A 48 2.51 7.36 -7.14
C ASP A 48 3.91 7.21 -6.50
N PHE A 49 4.19 7.94 -5.43
CA PHE A 49 5.43 7.80 -4.64
C PHE A 49 5.60 6.39 -4.06
N TYR A 50 4.52 5.80 -3.53
CA TYR A 50 4.55 4.43 -3.03
C TYR A 50 4.92 3.44 -4.14
N PHE A 51 4.27 3.55 -5.29
CA PHE A 51 4.41 2.62 -6.40
C PHE A 51 5.79 2.69 -7.07
N ASP A 52 6.29 3.90 -7.25
CA ASP A 52 7.55 4.14 -7.97
C ASP A 52 8.78 4.01 -7.07
N TYR A 53 8.69 4.52 -5.83
CA TYR A 53 9.84 4.58 -4.92
C TYR A 53 9.77 3.53 -3.81
N VAL A 54 8.68 3.49 -3.03
CA VAL A 54 8.62 2.67 -1.82
C VAL A 54 8.71 1.18 -2.13
N ILE A 55 8.04 0.69 -3.19
CA ILE A 55 8.13 -0.72 -3.58
C ILE A 55 9.58 -1.16 -3.86
N MET A 56 10.42 -0.25 -4.36
CA MET A 56 11.83 -0.55 -4.67
C MET A 56 12.75 -0.43 -3.47
N TYR A 57 12.55 0.58 -2.63
CA TYR A 57 13.55 0.99 -1.64
C TYR A 57 13.06 0.89 -0.20
N GLY A 58 11.75 0.94 0.03
CA GLY A 58 11.15 1.02 1.37
C GLY A 58 11.00 -0.31 2.10
N TYR A 59 11.28 -1.44 1.45
CA TYR A 59 11.08 -2.80 1.98
C TYR A 59 12.33 -3.68 1.97
N GLN A 60 13.53 -3.09 1.89
CA GLN A 60 14.79 -3.83 1.78
C GLN A 60 15.05 -4.81 2.95
N ALA A 61 14.50 -4.55 4.14
CA ALA A 61 14.59 -5.45 5.29
C ALA A 61 13.59 -6.64 5.24
N CYS A 62 12.60 -6.59 4.34
CA CYS A 62 11.50 -7.55 4.28
C CYS A 62 11.75 -8.71 3.31
N HIS A 63 12.86 -8.71 2.58
CA HIS A 63 13.21 -9.75 1.63
C HIS A 63 14.73 -9.94 1.56
N HIS A 64 15.19 -11.09 1.06
CA HIS A 64 16.60 -11.29 0.74
C HIS A 64 16.99 -10.47 -0.50
N LYS A 65 18.27 -10.14 -0.63
CA LYS A 65 18.75 -9.31 -1.75
C LYS A 65 18.53 -10.00 -3.10
N GLU A 66 18.68 -11.33 -3.15
CA GLU A 66 18.44 -12.11 -4.37
C GLU A 66 16.95 -12.09 -4.80
N ASP A 67 16.04 -11.89 -3.85
CA ASP A 67 14.59 -11.90 -4.08
C ASP A 67 14.01 -10.54 -4.45
N ALA A 68 14.82 -9.46 -4.48
CA ALA A 68 14.34 -8.09 -4.63
C ALA A 68 13.46 -7.87 -5.87
N THR A 69 13.87 -8.40 -7.02
CA THR A 69 13.10 -8.27 -8.27
C THR A 69 11.78 -9.03 -8.22
N ALA A 70 11.78 -10.25 -7.69
CA ALA A 70 10.57 -11.06 -7.56
C ALA A 70 9.60 -10.44 -6.54
N PHE A 71 10.12 -9.93 -5.43
CA PHE A 71 9.36 -9.20 -4.42
C PHE A 71 8.71 -7.96 -5.02
N ALA A 72 9.47 -7.12 -5.72
CA ALA A 72 8.94 -5.90 -6.32
C ALA A 72 7.91 -6.18 -7.43
N ALA A 73 8.09 -7.26 -8.20
CA ALA A 73 7.10 -7.71 -9.17
C ALA A 73 5.79 -8.11 -8.46
N ALA A 74 5.86 -8.97 -7.45
CA ALA A 74 4.68 -9.38 -6.67
C ALA A 74 4.01 -8.19 -5.96
N MET A 75 4.78 -7.23 -5.47
CA MET A 75 4.23 -6.01 -4.88
C MET A 75 3.38 -5.23 -5.90
N ARG A 76 3.82 -5.12 -7.16
CA ARG A 76 3.06 -4.39 -8.19
C ARG A 76 1.90 -5.17 -8.78
N THR A 77 2.04 -6.48 -8.95
CA THR A 77 1.05 -7.28 -9.70
C THR A 77 0.06 -8.01 -8.80
N VAL A 78 0.38 -8.19 -7.52
CA VAL A 78 -0.47 -8.90 -6.56
C VAL A 78 -0.89 -7.99 -5.42
N TRP A 79 0.07 -7.41 -4.72
CA TRP A 79 -0.21 -6.62 -3.51
C TRP A 79 -0.95 -5.32 -3.79
N VAL A 80 -0.43 -4.47 -4.69
CA VAL A 80 -1.04 -3.17 -4.98
C VAL A 80 -2.49 -3.33 -5.48
N PRO A 81 -2.80 -4.19 -6.47
CA PRO A 81 -4.17 -4.40 -6.91
C PRO A 81 -5.10 -4.85 -5.78
N PHE A 82 -4.63 -5.75 -4.91
CA PHE A 82 -5.40 -6.19 -3.74
C PHE A 82 -5.59 -5.07 -2.71
N ALA A 83 -4.53 -4.34 -2.37
CA ALA A 83 -4.60 -3.26 -1.39
C ALA A 83 -5.47 -2.09 -1.86
N MET A 84 -5.54 -1.85 -3.17
CA MET A 84 -6.42 -0.84 -3.75
C MET A 84 -7.91 -1.15 -3.55
N THR A 85 -8.30 -2.41 -3.41
CA THR A 85 -9.72 -2.79 -3.19
C THR A 85 -10.14 -2.73 -1.72
N GLU A 86 -9.19 -2.57 -0.80
CA GLU A 86 -9.42 -2.62 0.64
C GLU A 86 -9.14 -1.26 1.29
N PRO A 87 -10.16 -0.56 1.86
CA PRO A 87 -9.95 0.74 2.50
C PRO A 87 -8.89 0.73 3.61
N SER A 88 -8.80 -0.38 4.34
CA SER A 88 -7.82 -0.57 5.41
C SER A 88 -6.39 -0.66 4.90
N LEU A 89 -6.19 -1.36 3.78
CA LEU A 89 -4.88 -1.50 3.16
C LEU A 89 -4.47 -0.25 2.38
N MET A 90 -5.42 0.52 1.84
CA MET A 90 -5.14 1.85 1.30
C MET A 90 -4.61 2.79 2.38
N ALA A 91 -5.23 2.82 3.57
CA ALA A 91 -4.71 3.61 4.68
C ALA A 91 -3.30 3.16 5.09
N ALA A 92 -3.04 1.86 5.09
CA ALA A 92 -1.71 1.32 5.38
C ALA A 92 -0.67 1.70 4.31
N ILE A 93 -1.02 1.68 3.02
CA ILE A 93 -0.18 2.19 1.93
C ILE A 93 0.19 3.65 2.19
N PHE A 94 -0.79 4.50 2.53
CA PHE A 94 -0.51 5.91 2.77
C PHE A 94 0.30 6.17 4.03
N HIS A 95 0.10 5.38 5.09
CA HIS A 95 0.96 5.43 6.26
C HIS A 95 2.43 5.13 5.90
N VAL A 96 2.67 4.02 5.17
CA VAL A 96 4.01 3.63 4.71
C VAL A 96 4.61 4.71 3.79
N ALA A 97 3.81 5.22 2.83
CA ALA A 97 4.25 6.26 1.90
C ALA A 97 4.69 7.52 2.65
N CYS A 98 3.88 7.99 3.60
CA CYS A 98 4.20 9.15 4.44
C CYS A 98 5.48 8.94 5.24
N ARG A 99 5.67 7.77 5.86
CA ARG A 99 6.89 7.44 6.61
C ARG A 99 8.13 7.52 5.72
N ASN A 100 8.09 6.84 4.57
CA ASN A 100 9.23 6.85 3.64
C ASN A 100 9.50 8.25 3.12
N TYR A 101 8.46 8.99 2.72
CA TYR A 101 8.62 10.36 2.26
C TYR A 101 9.30 11.23 3.32
N ALA A 102 8.82 11.19 4.56
CA ALA A 102 9.39 11.97 5.66
C ALA A 102 10.84 11.56 6.00
N SER A 103 11.22 10.30 5.75
CA SER A 103 12.58 9.81 6.01
C SER A 103 13.63 10.23 4.97
N ILE A 104 13.21 10.58 3.75
CA ILE A 104 14.14 10.87 2.64
C ILE A 104 14.05 12.30 2.12
N THR A 105 13.11 13.10 2.62
CA THR A 105 12.88 14.47 2.16
C THR A 105 12.91 15.45 3.31
N ASP A 106 13.45 16.64 3.03
CA ASP A 106 13.38 17.80 3.91
C ASP A 106 12.86 18.99 3.12
N ASN A 107 11.54 19.04 2.93
CA ASN A 107 10.87 20.11 2.19
C ASN A 107 9.53 20.48 2.85
N THR A 108 8.83 21.44 2.24
CA THR A 108 7.56 21.98 2.76
C THR A 108 6.48 20.92 2.98
N ASN A 109 6.53 19.79 2.26
CA ASN A 109 5.59 18.69 2.44
C ASN A 109 5.99 17.70 3.55
N THR A 110 7.24 17.71 4.03
CA THR A 110 7.73 16.78 5.07
C THR A 110 6.90 16.86 6.34
N THR A 111 6.62 18.07 6.83
CA THR A 111 5.77 18.28 8.01
C THR A 111 4.34 17.80 7.78
N LYS A 112 3.77 18.07 6.60
CA LYS A 112 2.41 17.64 6.23
C LYS A 112 2.29 16.12 6.25
N PHE A 113 3.19 15.42 5.55
CA PHE A 113 3.16 13.96 5.49
C PHE A 113 3.56 13.31 6.81
N THR A 114 4.36 13.97 7.65
CA THR A 114 4.60 13.49 9.03
C THR A 114 3.31 13.48 9.85
N LEU A 115 2.47 14.52 9.74
CA LEU A 115 1.17 14.55 10.41
C LEU A 115 0.21 13.51 9.82
N GLN A 116 0.12 13.42 8.49
CA GLN A 116 -0.72 12.42 7.83
C GLN A 116 -0.29 10.98 8.17
N LYS A 117 1.01 10.70 8.35
CA LYS A 117 1.50 9.40 8.84
C LYS A 117 0.78 8.99 10.13
N LEU A 118 0.67 9.90 11.10
CA LEU A 118 0.02 9.64 12.38
C LEU A 118 -1.49 9.42 12.22
N GLN A 119 -2.13 10.20 11.35
CA GLN A 119 -3.55 10.04 11.03
C GLN A 119 -3.82 8.66 10.41
N TYR A 120 -3.05 8.26 9.40
CA TYR A 120 -3.20 6.95 8.78
C TYR A 120 -2.86 5.80 9.73
N ARG A 121 -1.89 5.99 10.64
CA ARG A 121 -1.60 4.99 11.70
C ARG A 121 -2.82 4.77 12.59
N GLN A 122 -3.45 5.86 13.05
CA GLN A 122 -4.66 5.77 13.88
C GLN A 122 -5.81 5.10 13.11
N MET A 123 -5.99 5.44 11.82
CA MET A 123 -6.98 4.80 10.97
C MET A 123 -6.74 3.29 10.86
N CYS A 124 -5.50 2.86 10.63
CA CYS A 124 -5.13 1.45 10.56
C CYS A 124 -5.46 0.71 11.87
N LEU A 125 -5.12 1.30 13.02
CA LEU A 125 -5.42 0.70 14.33
C LEU A 125 -6.92 0.56 14.56
N ASN A 126 -7.71 1.60 14.26
CA ASN A 126 -9.16 1.56 14.41
C ASN A 126 -9.79 0.48 13.52
N MET A 127 -9.39 0.42 12.25
CA MET A 127 -9.91 -0.59 11.31
C MET A 127 -9.48 -2.00 11.69
N ALA A 128 -8.26 -2.18 12.22
CA ALA A 128 -7.82 -3.48 12.72
C ALA A 128 -8.65 -3.92 13.95
N MET A 129 -8.94 -3.00 14.88
CA MET A 129 -9.79 -3.30 16.04
C MET A 129 -11.21 -3.69 15.63
N GLU A 130 -11.79 -2.97 14.67
CA GLU A 130 -13.12 -3.27 14.12
C GLU A 130 -13.14 -4.63 13.39
N ALA A 131 -12.14 -4.91 12.56
CA ALA A 131 -12.00 -6.20 11.89
C ALA A 131 -11.88 -7.35 12.90
N ILE A 132 -11.02 -7.21 13.91
CA ILE A 132 -10.86 -8.24 14.96
C ILE A 132 -12.16 -8.46 15.77
N ALA A 133 -12.96 -7.42 15.98
CA ALA A 133 -14.23 -7.53 16.70
C ALA A 133 -15.35 -8.15 15.86
N SER A 134 -15.28 -8.02 14.53
CA SER A 134 -16.36 -8.40 13.62
C SER A 134 -16.11 -9.70 12.85
N GLU A 135 -14.85 -10.06 12.61
CA GLU A 135 -14.46 -11.26 11.89
C GLU A 135 -14.33 -12.46 12.82
N GLU A 136 -15.15 -13.50 12.59
CA GLU A 136 -14.96 -14.80 13.28
C GLU A 136 -13.63 -15.46 12.87
N ILE A 137 -13.27 -15.33 11.59
CA ILE A 137 -12.02 -15.80 11.01
C ILE A 137 -11.38 -14.66 10.23
N ALA A 138 -10.13 -14.31 10.58
CA ALA A 138 -9.43 -13.18 10.00
C ALA A 138 -9.25 -13.29 8.49
N THR A 139 -9.58 -12.23 7.76
CA THR A 139 -9.40 -12.16 6.30
C THR A 139 -7.95 -11.93 5.88
N ASP A 140 -7.64 -12.09 4.58
CA ASP A 140 -6.32 -11.73 4.04
C ASP A 140 -6.05 -10.23 4.24
N ALA A 141 -7.08 -9.38 4.20
CA ALA A 141 -6.97 -7.95 4.44
C ALA A 141 -6.58 -7.66 5.88
N THR A 142 -7.26 -8.27 6.86
CA THR A 142 -6.95 -8.10 8.29
C THR A 142 -5.55 -8.59 8.65
N ILE A 143 -5.16 -9.76 8.14
CA ILE A 143 -3.81 -10.30 8.36
C ILE A 143 -2.74 -9.40 7.70
N SER A 144 -3.00 -8.91 6.48
CA SER A 144 -2.08 -8.00 5.78
C SER A 144 -1.94 -6.65 6.49
N LEU A 145 -3.04 -6.10 7.00
CA LEU A 145 -3.05 -4.86 7.79
C LEU A 145 -2.20 -5.02 9.05
N ALA A 146 -2.41 -6.10 9.79
CA ALA A 146 -1.62 -6.40 10.99
C ALA A 146 -0.13 -6.60 10.66
N LEU A 147 0.18 -7.26 9.55
CA LEU A 147 1.55 -7.46 9.08
C LEU A 147 2.25 -6.14 8.72
N LEU A 148 1.54 -5.23 8.06
CA LEU A 148 2.06 -3.89 7.80
C LEU A 148 2.30 -3.15 9.11
N MET A 149 1.34 -3.11 10.02
CA MET A 149 1.53 -2.44 11.32
C MET A 149 2.71 -3.02 12.11
N ALA A 150 2.89 -4.35 12.08
CA ALA A 150 4.07 -4.99 12.67
C ALA A 150 5.36 -4.47 12.02
N SER A 151 5.42 -4.49 10.68
CA SER A 151 6.60 -4.03 9.93
C SER A 151 6.92 -2.56 10.23
N GLU A 152 5.90 -1.71 10.35
CA GLU A 152 6.07 -0.30 10.68
C GLU A 152 6.57 -0.09 12.10
N SER A 153 6.02 -0.82 13.08
CA SER A 153 6.54 -0.82 14.45
C SER A 153 8.01 -1.24 14.49
N TYR A 154 8.41 -2.23 13.71
CA TYR A 154 9.82 -2.63 13.59
C TYR A 154 10.68 -1.49 13.02
N PHE A 155 10.26 -0.85 11.92
CA PHE A 155 11.00 0.26 11.30
C PHE A 155 11.09 1.50 12.20
N GLU A 156 10.12 1.72 13.07
CA GLU A 156 10.12 2.81 14.05
C GLU A 156 10.87 2.45 15.35
N GLY A 157 11.37 1.21 15.49
CA GLY A 157 12.08 0.75 16.69
C GLY A 157 11.18 0.39 17.86
N ASP A 158 9.86 0.28 17.65
CA ASP A 158 8.87 -0.12 18.65
C ASP A 158 8.74 -1.65 18.69
N VAL A 159 9.70 -2.28 19.36
CA VAL A 159 9.80 -3.75 19.47
C VAL A 159 8.59 -4.35 20.19
N GLU A 160 8.04 -3.65 21.18
CA GLU A 160 6.87 -4.13 21.92
C GLU A 160 5.64 -4.20 21.02
N ALA A 161 5.33 -3.13 20.28
CA ALA A 161 4.22 -3.13 19.34
C ALA A 161 4.43 -4.15 18.21
N PHE A 162 5.64 -4.27 17.68
CA PHE A 162 5.97 -5.31 16.70
C PHE A 162 5.65 -6.71 17.22
N CYS A 163 6.09 -7.04 18.45
CA CYS A 163 5.81 -8.33 19.07
C CYS A 163 4.31 -8.54 19.34
N ALA A 164 3.60 -7.48 19.76
CA ALA A 164 2.16 -7.55 19.98
C ALA A 164 1.39 -7.84 18.68
N HIS A 165 1.70 -7.13 17.60
CA HIS A 165 1.12 -7.38 16.28
C HIS A 165 1.43 -8.79 15.78
N GLY A 166 2.69 -9.25 15.88
CA GLY A 166 3.05 -10.59 15.43
C GLY A 166 2.39 -11.71 16.22
N ARG A 167 2.22 -11.57 17.55
CA ARG A 167 1.39 -12.52 18.33
C ARG A 167 -0.07 -12.53 17.85
N GLY A 168 -0.61 -11.38 17.49
CA GLY A 168 -1.94 -11.26 16.88
C GLY A 168 -2.02 -12.02 15.56
N ILE A 169 -1.04 -11.81 14.67
CA ILE A 169 -0.93 -12.50 13.37
C ILE A 169 -0.87 -14.02 13.58
N ILE A 170 -0.05 -14.51 14.51
CA ILE A 170 0.05 -15.95 14.79
C ILE A 170 -1.32 -16.54 15.15
N LYS A 171 -2.09 -15.86 16.02
CA LYS A 171 -3.43 -16.31 16.41
C LYS A 171 -4.41 -16.30 15.23
N MET A 172 -4.41 -15.23 14.43
CA MET A 172 -5.26 -15.11 13.25
C MET A 172 -4.97 -16.20 12.21
N VAL A 173 -3.68 -16.45 11.94
CA VAL A 173 -3.25 -17.49 11.00
C VAL A 173 -3.61 -18.89 11.51
N ALA A 174 -3.43 -19.16 12.81
CA ALA A 174 -3.83 -20.42 13.42
C ALA A 174 -5.35 -20.64 13.32
N GLY A 175 -6.16 -19.63 13.62
CA GLY A 175 -7.61 -19.69 13.49
C GLY A 175 -8.09 -19.95 12.06
N ARG A 176 -7.32 -19.53 11.06
CA ARG A 176 -7.59 -19.77 9.64
C ARG A 176 -7.07 -21.12 9.11
N GLY A 177 -6.52 -21.98 9.97
CA GLY A 177 -5.98 -23.29 9.57
C GLY A 177 -4.50 -23.30 9.16
N GLY A 178 -3.74 -22.26 9.52
CA GLY A 178 -2.29 -22.20 9.35
C GLY A 178 -1.81 -21.50 8.08
N LEU A 179 -0.49 -21.34 7.91
CA LEU A 179 0.11 -20.53 6.84
C LEU A 179 -0.30 -20.90 5.41
N LYS A 180 -0.64 -22.18 5.15
CA LYS A 180 -1.05 -22.65 3.82
C LYS A 180 -2.44 -22.12 3.40
N SER A 181 -3.24 -21.58 4.33
CA SER A 181 -4.55 -21.01 4.03
C SER A 181 -4.54 -19.54 3.61
N LEU A 182 -3.37 -18.89 3.66
CA LEU A 182 -3.23 -17.48 3.28
C LEU A 182 -3.23 -17.31 1.76
N GLY A 183 -3.97 -16.29 1.30
CA GLY A 183 -4.23 -16.05 -0.12
C GLY A 183 -3.12 -15.30 -0.85
N LEU A 184 -3.53 -14.46 -1.80
CA LEU A 184 -2.65 -13.66 -2.66
C LEU A 184 -1.63 -14.49 -3.44
N TYR A 185 -2.07 -15.61 -4.02
CA TYR A 185 -1.21 -16.55 -4.76
C TYR A 185 0.01 -17.01 -3.94
N GLY A 186 -0.14 -17.12 -2.62
CA GLY A 186 0.92 -17.48 -1.67
C GLY A 186 1.87 -16.35 -1.31
N PHE A 187 1.66 -15.13 -1.81
CA PHE A 187 2.49 -13.97 -1.48
C PHE A 187 2.36 -13.61 0.01
N LEU A 188 1.15 -13.55 0.55
CA LEU A 188 0.94 -13.25 1.97
C LEU A 188 1.59 -14.30 2.88
N ARG A 189 1.50 -15.58 2.50
CA ARG A 189 2.20 -16.67 3.20
C ARG A 189 3.71 -16.40 3.28
N LYS A 190 4.36 -15.99 2.18
CA LYS A 190 5.80 -15.70 2.17
C LYS A 190 6.13 -14.53 3.09
N LEU A 191 5.37 -13.42 3.00
CA LEU A 191 5.61 -12.25 3.83
C LEU A 191 5.46 -12.55 5.32
N VAL A 192 4.38 -13.24 5.72
CA VAL A 192 4.17 -13.62 7.12
C VAL A 192 5.28 -14.58 7.59
N GLY A 193 5.66 -15.54 6.76
CA GLY A 193 6.76 -16.47 7.06
C GLY A 193 8.10 -15.75 7.29
N TRP A 194 8.45 -14.80 6.43
CA TRP A 194 9.70 -14.04 6.54
C TRP A 194 9.68 -13.03 7.69
N SER A 195 8.58 -12.30 7.88
CA SER A 195 8.56 -11.20 8.83
C SER A 195 8.23 -11.62 10.25
N ILE A 196 7.38 -12.64 10.44
CA ILE A 196 6.84 -12.99 11.76
C ILE A 196 7.42 -14.31 12.28
N TYR A 197 7.44 -15.35 11.46
CA TYR A 197 7.88 -16.69 11.89
C TYR A 197 9.39 -16.93 11.75
N ASN A 198 10.13 -15.96 11.21
CA ASN A 198 11.58 -16.06 11.09
C ASN A 198 12.25 -15.80 12.45
N PRO A 199 13.12 -16.71 12.94
CA PRO A 199 13.82 -16.53 14.21
C PRO A 199 14.63 -15.23 14.31
N LYS A 200 15.09 -14.69 13.18
CA LYS A 200 15.80 -13.39 13.11
C LYS A 200 14.93 -12.20 13.48
N ASN A 201 13.61 -12.33 13.33
CA ASN A 201 12.62 -11.30 13.61
C ASN A 201 11.93 -11.53 14.97
N TYR A 202 12.51 -12.34 15.87
CA TYR A 202 12.19 -12.39 17.30
C TYR A 202 10.74 -12.72 17.74
N ILE A 203 9.85 -13.22 16.87
CA ILE A 203 8.45 -13.52 17.25
C ILE A 203 8.12 -15.00 17.45
N VAL A 204 8.98 -15.97 17.06
CA VAL A 204 9.02 -17.43 17.41
C VAL A 204 9.18 -18.34 16.17
N LEU A 205 9.91 -19.45 16.35
CA LEU A 205 10.15 -20.57 15.42
C LEU A 205 8.87 -21.00 14.67
N GLY A 206 8.92 -20.99 13.34
CA GLY A 206 7.86 -21.50 12.47
C GLY A 206 7.49 -22.96 12.74
N PRO A 207 6.33 -23.44 12.23
CA PRO A 207 6.04 -24.87 12.24
C PRO A 207 7.18 -25.58 11.51
N GLU A 208 7.71 -26.66 12.10
CA GLU A 208 8.74 -27.49 11.47
C GLU A 208 8.31 -27.78 10.03
N GLU A 209 9.18 -27.46 9.07
CA GLU A 209 9.03 -27.94 7.71
C GLU A 209 9.07 -29.46 7.78
N GLN A 210 7.89 -30.09 7.84
CA GLN A 210 7.76 -31.51 7.55
C GLN A 210 7.84 -31.64 6.03
N ASP A 211 9.00 -32.11 5.58
CA ASP A 211 9.27 -32.63 4.24
C ASP A 211 8.18 -33.62 3.77
#